data_AF-A0A521ZID0-F1
#
_entry.id   AF-A0A521ZID0-F1
#
_cell.length_a   1.000
_cell.length_b   1.000
_cell.length_c   1.000
_cell.angle_alpha   90.00
_cell.angle_beta   90.00
_cell.angle_gamma   90.00
#
_symmetry.space_group_name_H-M   'P 1'
#
loop_
_entity.id
_entity.type
_entity.pdbx_description
1 polymer ?
#
loop_
_entity_poly.entity_id
_entity_poly.type
_entity_poly.pdbx_seq_one_letter_code
_entity_poly.pdbx_strand_id
1 'polypeptide(L)' 'MFDSLSGKLQNAFRNLRGLGKISEANVGDALRDVRMALLEADVNFKVARDFIERHL' A
#
# COMPACT_ATOMS: atom_id res chain seq x y z
N MET A 1 10.88 -4.61 12.21
CA MET A 1 9.95 -3.49 11.94
C MET A 1 10.12 -2.98 10.51
N PHE A 2 11.32 -2.55 10.11
CA PHE A 2 11.57 -2.15 8.71
C PHE A 2 11.42 -3.31 7.70
N ASP A 3 11.89 -4.51 8.05
CA ASP A 3 11.77 -5.69 7.17
C ASP A 3 10.32 -6.16 6.99
N SER A 4 9.48 -6.05 8.03
CA SER A 4 8.06 -6.42 7.92
C SER A 4 7.28 -5.44 7.05
N LEU A 5 7.59 -4.14 7.14
CA LEU A 5 7.04 -3.12 6.25
C LEU A 5 7.48 -3.34 4.81
N SER A 6 8.79 -3.56 4.59
CA SER A 6 9.34 -3.85 3.27
C SER A 6 8.70 -5.09 2.64
N GLY A 7 8.47 -6.15 3.42
CA GLY A 7 7.77 -7.35 2.95
C GLY A 7 6.32 -7.08 2.53
N LYS A 8 5.57 -6.32 3.32
CA LYS A 8 4.17 -5.96 3.00
C LYS A 8 4.06 -5.10 1.73
N LEU A 9 4.94 -4.12 1.58
CA LEU A 9 5.00 -3.27 0.38
C LEU A 9 5.38 -4.09 -0.86
N GLN A 10 6.39 -4.96 -0.77
CA GLN A 10 6.75 -5.83 -1.90
C GLN A 10 5.60 -6.74 -2.34
N ASN A 11 4.80 -7.24 -1.40
CA ASN A 11 3.62 -8.05 -1.71
C ASN A 11 2.53 -7.22 -2.40
N ALA A 12 2.20 -6.03 -1.89
CA ALA A 12 1.25 -5.13 -2.53
C ALA A 12 1.65 -4.79 -3.98
N PHE A 13 2.92 -4.48 -4.22
CA PHE A 13 3.45 -4.21 -5.56
C PHE A 13 3.54 -5.45 -6.46
N ARG A 14 3.72 -6.66 -5.91
CA ARG A 14 3.65 -7.90 -6.69
C ARG A 14 2.23 -8.18 -7.15
N ASN A 15 1.25 -8.03 -6.26
CA ASN A 15 -0.17 -8.26 -6.57
C ASN A 15 -0.65 -7.28 -7.65
N LEU A 16 -0.26 -6.00 -7.54
CA LEU A 16 -0.54 -4.99 -8.56
C LEU A 16 0.06 -5.32 -9.93
N ARG A 17 1.33 -5.75 -9.97
CA ARG A 17 2.04 -6.06 -11.23
C ARG A 17 1.64 -7.40 -11.85
N GLY A 18 1.07 -8.33 -11.06
CA GLY A 18 0.59 -9.63 -11.53
C GLY A 18 -0.72 -9.57 -12.31
N LEU A 19 -1.44 -8.45 -12.23
CA LEU A 19 -2.65 -8.18 -12.97
C LEU A 19 -2.25 -7.59 -14.32
N GLY A 20 -2.28 -8.38 -15.40
CA GLY A 20 -1.81 -7.98 -16.74
C GLY A 20 -2.42 -6.69 -17.33
N LYS A 21 -3.42 -6.11 -16.64
CA LYS A 21 -3.86 -4.72 -16.81
C LYS A 21 -4.14 -4.10 -15.44
N ILE A 22 -3.61 -2.91 -15.22
CA ILE A 22 -3.89 -2.10 -14.02
C ILE A 22 -5.25 -1.41 -14.22
N SER A 23 -6.15 -1.55 -13.25
CA SER A 23 -7.46 -0.88 -13.19
C SER A 23 -7.55 -0.05 -11.91
N GLU A 24 -8.46 0.95 -11.87
CA GLU A 24 -8.71 1.74 -10.66
C GLU A 24 -9.08 0.88 -9.46
N ALA A 25 -9.90 -0.17 -9.66
CA ALA A 25 -10.27 -1.08 -8.59
C ALA A 25 -9.02 -1.77 -8.00
N ASN A 26 -8.14 -2.27 -8.86
CA ASN A 26 -6.93 -3.00 -8.46
C ASN A 26 -5.93 -2.07 -7.74
N VAL A 27 -5.86 -0.81 -8.17
CA VAL A 27 -5.03 0.23 -7.53
C VAL A 27 -5.60 0.59 -6.15
N GLY A 28 -6.91 0.79 -6.05
CA GLY A 28 -7.58 1.09 -4.78
C GLY A 28 -7.37 0.00 -3.73
N ASP A 29 -7.47 -1.27 -4.13
CA ASP A 29 -7.23 -2.41 -3.24
C ASP A 29 -5.78 -2.44 -2.74
N ALA A 30 -4.80 -2.24 -3.64
CA ALA A 30 -3.40 -2.25 -3.24
C ALA A 30 -3.01 -1.03 -2.38
N LEU A 31 -3.57 0.15 -2.64
CA LEU A 31 -3.39 1.32 -1.79
C LEU A 31 -3.99 1.11 -0.39
N ARG A 32 -5.08 0.35 -0.29
CA ARG A 32 -5.67 -0.04 1.00
C ARG A 32 -4.72 -0.95 1.81
N ASP A 33 -4.07 -1.89 1.15
CA ASP A 33 -3.05 -2.76 1.76
C ASP A 33 -1.81 -1.97 2.22
N VAL A 34 -1.37 -1.00 1.41
CA VAL A 34 -0.28 -0.09 1.78
C VAL A 34 -0.65 0.74 3.00
N ARG A 35 -1.87 1.26 3.08
CA ARG A 35 -2.36 2.01 4.26
C ARG A 35 -2.33 1.15 5.52
N MET A 36 -2.79 -0.10 5.44
CA MET A 36 -2.73 -1.05 6.56
C MET A 36 -1.29 -1.28 7.03
N ALA A 37 -0.38 -1.54 6.08
CA ALA A 37 1.02 -1.78 6.39
C ALA A 37 1.72 -0.59 7.07
N LEU A 38 1.36 0.63 6.68
CA LEU A 38 1.86 1.85 7.33
C LEU A 38 1.37 1.97 8.78
N LEU A 39 0.07 1.74 9.01
CA LEU A 39 -0.50 1.82 10.36
C LEU A 39 0.07 0.74 11.31
N GLU A 40 0.27 -0.48 10.81
CA GLU A 40 0.90 -1.58 11.57
C GLU A 40 2.38 -1.36 11.86
N ALA A 41 3.03 -0.45 11.12
CA ALA A 41 4.41 -0.05 11.34
C ALA A 41 4.51 1.21 12.22
N ASP A 42 3.48 1.50 13.03
CA ASP A 42 3.39 2.68 13.91
C ASP A 42 3.60 4.03 13.19
N VAL A 43 3.27 4.10 11.90
CA VAL A 43 3.30 5.36 11.16
C VAL A 43 2.09 6.20 11.55
N ASN A 44 2.30 7.51 11.75
CA ASN A 44 1.23 8.43 12.09
C ASN A 44 0.09 8.38 11.07
N PHE A 45 -1.15 8.30 11.56
CA PHE A 45 -2.35 8.22 10.73
C PHE A 45 -2.45 9.33 9.67
N LYS A 46 -2.07 10.57 10.01
CA LYS A 46 -2.08 11.69 9.04
C LYS A 46 -1.12 11.42 7.89
N VAL A 47 0.09 10.94 8.19
CA VAL A 47 1.10 10.59 7.18
C VAL A 47 0.60 9.44 6.30
N ALA A 48 0.03 8.40 6.91
CA ALA A 48 -0.50 7.26 6.17
C ALA A 48 -1.67 7.66 5.25
N ARG A 49 -2.56 8.54 5.70
CA ARG A 49 -3.68 9.05 4.89
C ARG A 49 -3.19 9.95 3.76
N ASP A 50 -2.34 10.93 4.07
CA ASP A 50 -1.83 11.89 3.09
C ASP A 50 -0.99 11.20 2.01
N PHE A 51 -0.31 10.09 2.35
CA PHE A 51 0.40 9.25 1.38
C PHE A 51 -0.54 8.63 0.36
N ILE A 52 -1.71 8.13 0.80
CA ILE A 52 -2.68 7.50 -0.09
C ILE A 52 -3.44 8.54 -0.93
N GLU A 53 -3.82 9.67 -0.34
CA GLU A 53 -4.54 10.76 -1.04
C GLU A 53 -3.74 11.40 -2.17
N ARG A 54 -2.39 11.36 -2.12
CA ARG A 54 -1.52 11.88 -3.18
C ARG A 54 -1.36 10.93 -4.37
N HIS A 55 -1.81 9.68 -4.23
CA HIS A 55 -1.57 8.60 -5.18
C HIS A 55 -2.87 7.88 -5.63
N LEU A 56 -4.04 8.37 -5.20
CA LEU A 56 -5.36 8.12 -5.78
C LEU A 56 -5.65 9.15 -6.87
#